data_AF-A0A2V6S473-F1
#
_entry.id   AF-A0A2V6S473-F1
#
_cell.length_a   1.000
_cell.length_b   1.000
_cell.length_c   1.000
_cell.angle_alpha   90.00
_cell.angle_beta   90.00
_cell.angle_gamma   90.00
#
_symmetry.space_group_name_H-M   'P 1'
#
loop_
_entity.id
_entity.type
_entity.pdbx_description
1 polymer ?
#
loop_
_entity_poly.entity_id
_entity_poly.type
_entity_poly.pdbx_seq_one_letter_code
_entity_poly.pdbx_strand_id
1 'polypeptide(L)'
;MSSSEPTKIDVRERGADAQLSDRRLYVQLQVFTGCLDPKPLVQALESSRIEAALYQDVNDPRGVGVLALSEDPAFFVHGLRELLNADPFASLALQSGFVMFGRTYASGFETDLEDWLLRR
;
A
#
# COMPACT_ATOMS: atom_id res chain seq x y z
N MET A 1 -23.94 -31.50 24.74
CA MET A 1 -23.77 -30.49 23.68
C MET A 1 -22.28 -30.28 23.51
N SER A 2 -21.71 -30.67 22.37
CA SER A 2 -20.28 -30.53 22.12
C SER A 2 -19.99 -29.07 21.76
N SER A 3 -19.31 -28.34 22.64
CA SER A 3 -18.74 -27.04 22.31
C SER A 3 -17.61 -27.26 21.31
N SER A 4 -17.85 -26.96 20.04
CA SER A 4 -16.77 -26.85 19.05
C SER A 4 -15.90 -25.65 19.43
N GLU A 5 -14.64 -25.88 19.79
CA GLU A 5 -13.67 -24.79 19.86
C GLU A 5 -13.61 -24.08 18.50
N PRO A 6 -13.56 -22.74 18.47
CA PRO A 6 -13.46 -22.01 17.22
C PRO A 6 -12.14 -22.35 16.53
N THR A 7 -12.22 -22.87 15.31
CA THR A 7 -11.05 -23.15 14.46
C THR A 7 -10.23 -21.87 14.29
N LYS A 8 -9.03 -21.83 14.87
CA LYS A 8 -8.12 -20.70 14.74
C LYS A 8 -7.47 -20.76 13.35
N ILE A 9 -7.87 -19.85 12.46
CA ILE A 9 -7.24 -19.70 11.14
C ILE A 9 -5.83 -19.13 11.34
N ASP A 10 -4.81 -19.86 10.90
CA ASP A 10 -3.43 -19.39 10.92
C ASP A 10 -3.16 -18.54 9.67
N VAL A 11 -2.96 -17.24 9.88
CA VAL A 11 -2.68 -16.24 8.83
C VAL A 11 -1.26 -15.67 8.94
N ARG A 12 -0.37 -16.38 9.64
CA ARG A 12 1.04 -15.97 9.79
C ARG A 12 1.83 -16.34 8.55
N GLU A 13 2.78 -15.48 8.22
CA GLU A 13 3.82 -15.73 7.23
C GLU A 13 4.85 -16.72 7.83
N ARG A 14 5.48 -17.51 6.97
CA ARG A 14 6.46 -18.54 7.35
C ARG A 14 7.75 -18.33 6.58
N GLY A 15 8.89 -18.39 7.26
CA GLY A 15 10.22 -18.35 6.67
C GLY A 15 11.00 -19.64 6.94
N ALA A 16 12.29 -19.63 6.59
CA ALA A 16 13.20 -20.73 6.92
C ALA A 16 13.33 -20.91 8.45
N ASP A 17 13.80 -22.08 8.87
CA ASP A 17 14.09 -22.39 10.28
C ASP A 17 12.89 -22.17 11.23
N ALA A 18 11.68 -22.45 10.73
CA ALA A 18 10.41 -22.31 11.44
C ALA A 18 10.10 -20.87 11.93
N GLN A 19 10.69 -19.85 11.27
CA GLN A 19 10.32 -18.44 11.49
C GLN A 19 8.85 -18.21 11.19
N LEU A 20 8.21 -17.39 12.02
CA LEU A 20 6.81 -16.99 11.89
C LEU A 20 6.67 -15.49 12.09
N SER A 21 5.83 -14.84 11.28
CA SER A 21 5.52 -13.41 11.42
C SER A 21 4.02 -13.16 11.25
N ASP A 22 3.48 -12.26 12.06
CA ASP A 22 2.16 -11.65 11.89
C ASP A 22 2.26 -10.20 11.37
N ARG A 23 3.45 -9.76 10.96
CA ARG A 23 3.68 -8.48 10.31
C ARG A 23 3.76 -8.67 8.80
N ARG A 24 3.31 -7.66 8.06
CA ARG A 24 3.34 -7.61 6.60
C ARG A 24 3.17 -6.17 6.15
N LEU A 25 3.68 -5.86 4.96
CA LEU A 25 3.52 -4.54 4.37
C LEU A 25 2.38 -4.58 3.36
N TYR A 26 1.38 -3.74 3.53
CA TYR A 26 0.33 -3.52 2.55
C TYR A 26 0.75 -2.44 1.56
N VAL A 27 0.30 -2.59 0.33
CA VAL A 27 0.70 -1.73 -0.79
C VAL A 27 -0.55 -1.31 -1.55
N GLN A 28 -0.72 -0.02 -1.80
CA GLN A 28 -1.76 0.50 -2.68
C GLN A 28 -1.17 1.41 -3.75
N LEU A 29 -1.51 1.13 -5.00
CA LEU A 29 -1.26 2.02 -6.14
C LEU A 29 -2.59 2.64 -6.58
N GLN A 30 -2.67 3.96 -6.56
CA GLN A 30 -3.76 4.74 -7.15
C GLN A 30 -3.21 5.52 -8.34
N VAL A 31 -3.89 5.48 -9.47
CA VAL A 31 -3.44 6.12 -10.71
C VAL A 31 -4.46 7.16 -11.13
N PHE A 32 -4.00 8.35 -11.45
CA PHE A 32 -4.83 9.49 -11.82
C PHE A 32 -4.36 10.09 -13.15
N THR A 33 -5.26 10.80 -13.84
CA THR A 33 -4.94 11.66 -14.98
C THR A 33 -5.41 13.10 -14.74
N GLY A 34 -5.04 14.01 -15.63
CA GLY A 34 -5.38 15.43 -15.56
C GLY A 34 -4.37 16.26 -14.76
N CYS A 35 -3.24 15.69 -14.36
CA CYS A 35 -2.19 16.39 -13.65
C CYS A 35 -1.29 17.16 -14.63
N LEU A 36 -1.44 18.48 -14.69
CA LEU A 36 -0.55 19.34 -15.51
C LEU A 36 0.77 19.68 -14.79
N ASP A 37 0.72 19.88 -13.47
CA ASP A 37 1.90 20.14 -12.64
C ASP A 37 1.87 19.21 -11.42
N PRO A 38 2.85 18.29 -11.26
CA PRO A 38 2.88 17.39 -10.13
C PRO A 38 3.38 18.04 -8.83
N LYS A 39 3.96 19.26 -8.87
CA LYS A 39 4.56 19.89 -7.67
C LYS A 39 3.60 20.04 -6.49
N PRO A 40 2.32 20.46 -6.67
CA PRO A 40 1.38 20.53 -5.55
C PRO A 40 1.08 19.15 -4.94
N LEU A 41 1.09 18.08 -5.75
CA LEU A 41 0.87 16.71 -5.26
C LEU A 41 2.05 16.25 -4.40
N VAL A 42 3.29 16.54 -4.83
CA VAL A 42 4.50 16.26 -4.04
C VAL A 42 4.43 16.99 -2.69
N GLN A 43 4.11 18.28 -2.69
CA GLN A 43 3.99 19.07 -1.45
C GLN A 43 2.92 18.52 -0.50
N ALA A 44 1.78 18.07 -1.04
CA ALA A 44 0.72 17.45 -0.25
C ALA A 44 1.18 16.13 0.38
N LEU A 45 1.88 15.29 -0.39
CA LEU A 45 2.46 14.04 0.11
C LEU A 45 3.51 14.30 1.19
N GLU A 46 4.46 15.21 0.97
CA GLU A 46 5.48 15.60 1.96
C GLU A 46 4.84 16.12 3.26
N SER A 47 3.83 16.98 3.14
CA SER A 47 3.12 17.56 4.30
C SER A 47 2.34 16.51 5.09
N SER A 48 1.81 15.50 4.41
CA SER A 48 1.05 14.41 5.04
C SER A 48 1.93 13.46 5.86
N ARG A 49 3.25 13.43 5.60
CA ARG A 49 4.21 12.47 6.19
C ARG A 49 3.84 11.01 5.94
N ILE A 50 3.02 10.75 4.93
CA ILE A 50 2.69 9.41 4.48
C ILE A 50 3.89 8.82 3.75
N GLU A 51 4.20 7.56 4.02
CA GLU A 51 5.19 6.81 3.27
C GLU A 51 4.64 6.43 1.89
N ALA A 52 4.95 7.27 0.90
CA ALA A 52 4.48 7.12 -0.46
C ALA A 52 5.49 7.62 -1.49
N ALA A 53 5.40 7.05 -2.70
CA ALA A 53 6.09 7.51 -3.89
C ALA A 53 5.07 8.07 -4.90
N LEU A 54 5.45 9.16 -5.56
CA LEU A 54 4.72 9.72 -6.70
C LEU A 54 5.48 9.40 -7.99
N TYR A 55 4.82 8.74 -8.92
CA TYR A 55 5.31 8.44 -10.25
C TYR A 55 4.64 9.34 -11.28
N GLN A 56 5.40 9.79 -12.28
CA GLN A 56 4.84 10.36 -13.50
C GLN A 56 4.66 9.23 -14.52
N ASP A 57 3.48 9.16 -15.14
CA ASP A 57 3.17 8.10 -16.08
C ASP A 57 3.87 8.33 -17.42
N VAL A 58 4.50 7.28 -17.95
CA VAL A 58 5.16 7.30 -19.26
C VAL A 58 4.16 7.19 -20.43
N ASN A 59 3.01 6.57 -20.19
CA ASN A 59 1.97 6.31 -21.20
C ASN A 59 0.90 7.41 -21.25
N ASP A 60 0.70 8.14 -20.15
CA ASP A 60 -0.17 9.30 -20.07
C ASP A 60 0.64 10.54 -19.68
N PRO A 61 0.87 11.52 -20.59
CA PRO A 61 1.60 12.74 -20.28
C PRO A 61 1.01 13.60 -19.16
N ARG A 62 -0.26 13.35 -18.76
CA ARG A 62 -0.94 13.99 -17.62
C ARG A 62 -1.23 13.00 -16.50
N GLY A 63 -0.67 11.80 -16.60
CA GLY A 63 -0.86 10.71 -15.66
C GLY A 63 0.13 10.75 -14.51
N VAL A 64 -0.36 10.40 -13.33
CA VAL A 64 0.45 10.22 -12.12
C VAL A 64 -0.01 9.00 -11.33
N GLY A 65 0.92 8.32 -10.68
CA GLY A 65 0.65 7.20 -9.78
C GLY A 65 1.12 7.51 -8.36
N VAL A 66 0.27 7.27 -7.36
CA VAL A 66 0.64 7.30 -5.94
C VAL A 66 0.73 5.88 -5.44
N LEU A 67 1.94 5.46 -5.04
CA LEU A 67 2.19 4.19 -4.38
C LEU A 67 2.38 4.44 -2.89
N ALA A 68 1.51 3.91 -2.04
CA ALA A 68 1.60 4.04 -0.59
C ALA A 68 1.80 2.68 0.09
N LEU A 69 2.55 2.69 1.19
CA LEU A 69 2.94 1.51 1.96
C LEU A 69 2.53 1.69 3.42
N SER A 70 2.03 0.64 4.07
CA SER A 70 1.71 0.65 5.51
C SER A 70 1.60 -0.75 6.06
N GLU A 71 2.02 -0.99 7.31
CA GLU A 71 1.72 -2.23 8.03
C GLU A 71 0.29 -2.27 8.55
N ASP A 72 -0.32 -1.11 8.81
CA ASP A 72 -1.71 -0.99 9.24
C ASP A 72 -2.65 -0.93 8.01
N PRO A 73 -3.56 -1.89 7.81
CA PRO A 73 -4.51 -1.84 6.70
C PRO A 73 -5.59 -0.76 6.87
N ALA A 74 -5.86 -0.27 8.09
CA ALA A 74 -6.84 0.79 8.33
C ALA A 74 -6.39 2.15 7.74
N PHE A 75 -5.07 2.35 7.62
CA PHE A 75 -4.47 3.52 6.97
C PHE A 75 -5.06 3.82 5.58
N PHE A 76 -5.32 2.80 4.76
CA PHE A 76 -5.78 2.97 3.38
C PHE A 76 -7.23 3.45 3.27
N VAL A 77 -8.05 3.19 4.29
CA VAL A 77 -9.45 3.65 4.34
C VAL A 77 -9.62 4.94 5.13
N HIS A 78 -8.57 5.38 5.82
CA HIS A 78 -8.51 6.63 6.60
C HIS A 78 -7.50 7.61 5.99
N GLY A 79 -6.28 7.71 6.54
CA GLY A 79 -5.33 8.78 6.21
C GLY A 79 -5.02 8.92 4.72
N LEU A 80 -4.80 7.81 4.00
CA LEU A 80 -4.58 7.88 2.56
C LEU A 80 -5.83 8.31 1.81
N ARG A 81 -7.00 7.76 2.19
CA ARG A 81 -8.27 8.12 1.58
C ARG A 81 -8.55 9.61 1.76
N GLU A 82 -8.32 10.16 2.93
CA GLU A 82 -8.49 11.59 3.22
C GLU A 82 -7.57 12.45 2.35
N LEU A 83 -6.28 12.11 2.25
CA LEU A 83 -5.33 12.81 1.37
C LEU A 83 -5.78 12.82 -0.09
N LEU A 84 -6.18 11.65 -0.62
CA LEU A 84 -6.56 11.52 -2.03
C LEU A 84 -7.91 12.15 -2.37
N ASN A 85 -8.77 12.41 -1.37
CA ASN A 85 -10.03 13.15 -1.53
C ASN A 85 -9.90 14.66 -1.25
N ALA A 86 -8.70 15.14 -0.89
CA ALA A 86 -8.41 16.55 -0.69
C ALA A 86 -7.68 17.15 -1.90
N ASP A 87 -7.70 18.48 -2.02
CA ASP A 87 -6.85 19.15 -3.00
C ASP A 87 -5.36 18.89 -2.69
N PRO A 88 -4.52 18.66 -3.72
CA PRO A 88 -4.83 18.80 -5.15
C PRO A 88 -5.37 17.52 -5.81
N PHE A 89 -5.36 16.37 -5.12
CA PHE A 89 -5.76 15.07 -5.69
C PHE A 89 -7.25 15.02 -6.07
N ALA A 90 -8.12 15.68 -5.31
CA ALA A 90 -9.56 15.74 -5.55
C ALA A 90 -9.94 16.28 -6.93
N SER A 91 -9.06 17.07 -7.54
CA SER A 91 -9.25 17.63 -8.89
C SER A 91 -8.89 16.67 -10.03
N LEU A 92 -8.24 15.55 -9.72
CA LEU A 92 -7.75 14.59 -10.71
C LEU A 92 -8.77 13.47 -10.96
N ALA A 93 -8.71 12.87 -12.16
CA ALA A 93 -9.58 11.76 -12.53
C ALA A 93 -8.88 10.42 -12.27
N LEU A 94 -9.48 9.57 -11.44
CA LEU A 94 -8.96 8.23 -11.15
C LEU A 94 -9.05 7.32 -12.39
N GLN A 95 -7.95 6.64 -12.70
CA GLN A 95 -7.84 5.61 -13.73
C GLN A 95 -8.02 4.23 -13.09
N SER A 96 -9.26 3.84 -12.81
CA SER A 96 -9.59 2.61 -12.05
C SER A 96 -9.09 1.31 -12.70
N GLY A 97 -8.77 1.30 -13.99
CA GLY A 97 -8.17 0.16 -14.68
C GLY A 97 -6.68 -0.08 -14.37
N PHE A 98 -6.01 0.86 -13.69
CA PHE A 98 -4.57 0.81 -13.41
C PHE A 98 -4.24 0.83 -11.91
N VAL A 99 -5.25 0.60 -11.05
CA VAL A 99 -5.07 0.59 -9.60
C VAL A 99 -4.72 -0.82 -9.10
N MET A 100 -4.03 -0.89 -7.96
CA MET A 100 -3.65 -2.14 -7.33
C MET A 100 -3.77 -2.04 -5.81
N PHE A 101 -4.20 -3.12 -5.17
CA PHE A 101 -4.04 -3.32 -3.74
C PHE A 101 -3.42 -4.70 -3.49
N GLY A 102 -2.39 -4.74 -2.66
CA GLY A 102 -1.62 -5.95 -2.39
C GLY A 102 -0.95 -5.90 -1.03
N ARG A 103 -0.14 -6.92 -0.76
CA ARG A 103 0.71 -7.01 0.41
C ARG A 103 1.93 -7.88 0.14
N THR A 104 2.94 -7.80 1.01
CA THR A 104 4.07 -8.73 1.01
C THR A 104 3.65 -10.09 1.51
N TYR A 105 4.32 -11.13 0.99
CA TYR A 105 4.09 -12.53 1.29
C TYR A 105 5.43 -13.23 1.41
N ALA A 106 5.51 -14.20 2.31
CA ALA A 106 6.66 -15.09 2.37
C ALA A 106 6.51 -16.24 1.38
N SER A 107 7.63 -16.71 0.84
CA SER A 107 7.71 -17.93 0.04
C SER A 107 7.91 -19.19 0.88
N GLY A 108 8.38 -19.05 2.13
CA GLY A 108 8.66 -20.17 3.04
C GLY A 108 10.15 -20.47 3.23
N PHE A 109 11.04 -19.76 2.53
CA PHE A 109 12.48 -20.05 2.47
C PHE A 109 13.36 -18.87 2.86
N GLU A 110 12.76 -17.76 3.28
CA GLU A 110 13.45 -16.54 3.69
C GLU A 110 14.34 -16.83 4.91
N THR A 111 15.64 -16.54 4.80
CA THR A 111 16.59 -16.69 5.90
C THR A 111 16.36 -15.66 7.01
N ASP A 112 15.89 -14.47 6.66
CA ASP A 112 15.44 -13.44 7.61
C ASP A 112 14.03 -12.97 7.22
N LEU A 113 13.02 -13.53 7.87
CA LEU A 113 11.63 -13.29 7.48
C LEU A 113 11.20 -11.83 7.67
N GLU A 114 11.74 -11.11 8.67
CA GLU A 114 11.40 -9.70 8.87
C GLU A 114 11.96 -8.83 7.76
N ASP A 115 13.22 -9.08 7.37
CA ASP A 115 13.89 -8.31 6.34
C ASP A 115 13.12 -8.44 5.02
N TRP A 116 12.82 -9.66 4.60
CA TRP A 116 12.09 -9.93 3.35
C TRP A 116 10.67 -9.35 3.30
N LEU A 117 9.96 -9.30 4.44
CA LEU A 117 8.57 -8.84 4.47
C LEU A 117 8.43 -7.33 4.60
N LEU A 118 9.38 -6.66 5.25
CA LEU A 118 9.19 -5.28 5.73
C LEU A 118 10.34 -4.35 5.42
N ARG A 119 11.56 -4.87 5.25
CA ARG A 119 12.77 -4.04 5.15
C ARG A 119 13.46 -4.24 3.80
N ARG A 120 14.40 -3.35 3.53
CA ARG A 120 15.42 -3.53 2.51
C ARG A 120 16.64 -2.71 2.88
#